data_AF-A0A0F9KLT0-F1
#
_entry.id   AF-A0A0F9KLT0-F1
#
_cell.length_a   1.000
_cell.length_b   1.000
_cell.length_c   1.000
_cell.angle_alpha   90.00
_cell.angle_beta   90.00
_cell.angle_gamma   90.00
#
_symmetry.space_group_name_H-M   'P 1'
#
loop_
_entity.id
_entity.type
_entity.pdbx_description
1 polymer ?
#
loop_
_entity_poly.entity_id
_entity_poly.type
_entity_poly.pdbx_seq_one_letter_code
_entity_poly.pdbx_strand_id
1 'polypeptide(L)'
;MYRKTKLIIVAFFLGLFLFGSNAYAGKSVDWPGFAEGATSLAVIEGKIKSIDLEKMEIKLEGCDLLGDKPLMLSKDTVCYLGAEEDNIRSIRGGTLFTDEEKISFNQLKVGHTIKCNYSIKDGKFRAVRIVRCFPHVYRIFIE
;
A
#
# COMPACT_ATOMS: atom_id res chain seq x y z
N MET A 1 23.91 -32.87 42.50
CA MET A 1 24.17 -31.53 41.93
C MET A 1 23.96 -31.45 40.39
N TYR A 2 23.19 -32.37 39.77
CA TYR A 2 23.02 -32.46 38.30
C TYR A 2 21.60 -32.08 37.81
N ARG A 3 20.70 -31.66 38.72
CA ARG A 3 19.27 -31.48 38.43
C ARG A 3 18.88 -30.00 38.20
N LYS A 4 19.66 -29.05 38.73
CA LYS A 4 19.39 -27.60 38.56
C LYS A 4 19.92 -27.04 37.23
N THR A 5 20.91 -27.69 36.61
CA THR A 5 21.52 -27.25 35.35
C THR A 5 20.62 -27.49 34.14
N LYS A 6 19.74 -28.51 34.18
CA LYS A 6 18.83 -28.84 33.07
C LYS A 6 17.67 -27.85 32.90
N LEU A 7 17.23 -27.18 33.97
CA LEU A 7 16.10 -26.23 33.92
C LEU A 7 16.48 -24.89 33.28
N ILE A 8 17.74 -24.46 33.42
CA ILE A 8 18.21 -23.18 32.87
C ILE A 8 18.33 -23.25 31.34
N ILE A 9 18.72 -24.42 30.81
CA ILE A 9 18.87 -24.64 29.36
C ILE A 9 17.51 -24.62 28.66
N VAL A 10 16.47 -25.20 29.26
CA VAL A 10 15.10 -25.20 28.70
C VAL A 10 14.49 -23.79 28.67
N ALA A 11 14.78 -22.94 29.67
CA ALA A 11 14.32 -21.55 29.68
C ALA A 11 15.00 -20.70 28.59
N PHE A 12 16.24 -21.02 28.22
CA PHE A 12 16.97 -20.29 27.16
C PHE A 12 16.41 -20.58 25.76
N PHE A 13 15.94 -21.81 25.51
CA PHE A 13 15.33 -22.18 24.22
C PHE A 13 13.88 -21.71 24.07
N LEU A 14 13.11 -21.56 25.16
CA LEU A 14 11.76 -20.99 25.09
C LEU A 14 11.77 -19.48 24.85
N GLY A 15 12.79 -18.77 25.34
CA GLY A 15 12.97 -17.34 25.06
C GLY A 15 13.23 -17.06 23.58
N LEU A 16 14.11 -17.85 22.95
CA LEU A 16 14.47 -17.69 21.54
C LEU A 16 13.32 -18.00 20.56
N PHE A 17 12.36 -18.85 20.94
CA PHE A 17 11.21 -19.17 20.08
C PHE A 17 10.10 -18.10 20.12
N LEU A 18 10.00 -17.31 21.19
CA LEU A 18 9.02 -16.21 21.30
C LEU A 18 9.52 -14.88 20.72
N PHE A 19 10.84 -14.72 20.53
CA PHE A 19 11.41 -13.57 19.81
C PHE A 19 11.64 -13.84 18.31
N GLY A 20 11.59 -15.11 17.86
CA GLY A 20 11.81 -15.49 16.46
C GLY A 20 10.62 -15.26 15.52
N SER A 21 9.40 -15.06 16.05
CA SER A 21 8.18 -14.87 15.25
C SER A 21 7.77 -13.41 15.05
N ASN A 22 8.57 -12.43 15.51
CA ASN A 22 8.37 -11.01 15.20
C ASN A 22 9.33 -10.45 14.13
N ALA A 23 10.19 -11.29 13.54
CA ALA A 23 11.16 -10.86 12.52
C ALA A 23 10.55 -10.53 11.14
N TYR A 24 9.23 -10.61 10.97
CA TYR A 24 8.51 -10.11 9.78
C TYR A 24 7.73 -8.81 10.02
N ALA A 25 8.00 -8.10 11.12
CA ALA A 25 7.44 -6.78 11.40
C ALA A 25 8.56 -5.79 11.69
N GLY A 26 9.27 -5.33 10.64
CA GLY A 26 10.28 -4.29 10.82
C GLY A 26 11.38 -4.24 9.77
N LYS A 27 11.04 -4.10 8.48
CA LYS A 27 11.93 -3.38 7.56
C LYS A 27 11.49 -1.92 7.45
N SER A 28 11.54 -1.22 8.59
CA SER A 28 11.80 0.21 8.62
C SER A 28 13.31 0.37 8.63
N VAL A 29 13.93 0.32 7.45
CA VAL A 29 15.29 0.82 7.29
C VAL A 29 15.15 2.31 7.01
N ASP A 30 15.05 3.08 8.09
CA ASP A 30 15.14 4.53 8.05
C ASP A 30 16.56 4.91 7.64
N TRP A 31 16.70 5.44 6.44
CA TRP A 31 17.92 6.10 5.98
C TRP A 31 18.08 7.42 6.76
N PRO A 32 19.28 7.76 7.24
CA PRO A 32 19.47 8.92 8.10
C PRO A 32 19.32 10.20 7.27
N GLY A 33 18.14 10.82 7.37
CA GLY A 33 17.75 12.04 6.67
C GLY A 33 16.31 12.42 7.01
N PHE A 34 15.91 12.20 8.26
CA PHE A 34 14.57 12.50 8.78
C PHE A 34 14.38 14.02 8.88
N ALA A 35 13.76 14.60 7.85
CA ALA A 35 13.07 15.88 7.96
C ALA A 35 11.62 15.61 8.38
N GLU A 36 11.19 16.30 9.43
CA GLU A 36 9.89 16.21 10.08
C GLU A 36 8.71 16.13 9.09
N GLY A 37 7.88 15.09 9.22
CA GLY A 37 6.50 15.09 8.71
C GLY A 37 6.17 14.18 7.51
N ALA A 38 7.11 13.43 6.93
CA ALA A 38 6.82 12.54 5.81
C ALA A 38 6.79 11.06 6.25
N THR A 39 5.62 10.57 6.66
CA THR A 39 5.37 9.12 6.62
C THR A 39 5.53 8.68 5.16
N SER A 40 6.46 7.76 4.87
CA SER A 40 6.49 7.13 3.55
C SER A 40 5.17 6.37 3.38
N LEU A 41 4.20 6.97 2.69
CA LEU A 41 2.89 6.36 2.54
C LEU A 41 3.04 5.04 1.78
N ALA A 42 2.70 3.95 2.46
CA ALA A 42 2.70 2.61 1.90
C ALA A 42 1.76 2.54 0.67
N VAL A 43 2.01 1.53 -0.16
CA VAL A 43 1.28 1.31 -1.41
C VAL A 43 0.26 0.19 -1.19
N ILE A 44 -0.99 0.46 -1.54
CA ILE A 44 -2.02 -0.55 -1.72
C ILE A 44 -2.08 -0.90 -3.20
N GLU A 45 -2.07 -2.18 -3.51
CA GLU A 45 -2.34 -2.68 -4.84
C GLU A 45 -3.58 -3.58 -4.79
N GLY A 46 -4.44 -3.46 -5.80
CA GLY A 46 -5.63 -4.29 -5.87
C GLY A 46 -6.54 -3.95 -7.04
N LYS A 47 -7.44 -4.89 -7.33
CA LYS A 47 -8.45 -4.73 -8.37
C LYS A 47 -9.72 -4.11 -7.79
N ILE A 48 -10.32 -3.15 -8.49
CA ILE A 48 -11.54 -2.48 -8.05
C ILE A 48 -12.72 -3.46 -8.10
N LYS A 49 -13.28 -3.77 -6.94
CA LYS A 49 -14.51 -4.57 -6.78
C LYS A 49 -15.76 -3.73 -6.99
N SER A 50 -15.79 -2.54 -6.41
CA SER A 50 -16.91 -1.60 -6.52
C SER A 50 -16.43 -0.16 -6.37
N ILE A 51 -17.13 0.77 -7.01
CA ILE A 51 -16.89 2.21 -6.89
C ILE A 51 -18.23 2.92 -6.64
N ASP A 52 -18.25 3.76 -5.62
CA ASP A 52 -19.38 4.63 -5.28
C ASP A 52 -18.85 6.07 -5.23
N LEU A 53 -19.03 6.81 -6.33
CA LEU A 53 -18.53 8.18 -6.46
C LEU A 53 -19.39 9.19 -5.68
N GLU A 54 -20.63 8.85 -5.35
CA GLU A 54 -21.47 9.71 -4.48
C GLU A 54 -20.94 9.69 -3.05
N LYS A 55 -20.54 8.50 -2.56
CA LYS A 55 -19.91 8.34 -1.25
C LYS A 55 -18.40 8.57 -1.25
N MET A 56 -17.79 8.73 -2.44
CA MET A 56 -16.34 8.85 -2.61
C MET A 56 -15.59 7.64 -2.05
N GLU A 57 -16.03 6.43 -2.40
CA GLU A 57 -15.52 5.16 -1.88
C GLU A 57 -15.15 4.18 -3.00
N ILE A 58 -14.00 3.53 -2.86
CA ILE A 58 -13.56 2.39 -3.69
C ILE A 58 -13.38 1.17 -2.79
N LYS A 59 -13.92 0.01 -3.18
CA LYS A 59 -13.60 -1.26 -2.53
C LYS A 59 -12.71 -2.09 -3.44
N LEU A 60 -11.69 -2.72 -2.86
CA LEU A 60 -10.75 -3.58 -3.57
C LEU A 60 -11.08 -5.04 -3.32
N GLU A 61 -10.79 -5.89 -4.32
CA GLU A 61 -10.91 -7.34 -4.19
C GLU A 61 -9.80 -7.89 -3.29
N GLY A 62 -10.17 -8.56 -2.20
CA GLY A 62 -9.25 -9.34 -1.38
C GLY A 62 -8.05 -8.57 -0.82
N CYS A 63 -8.17 -7.25 -0.62
CA CYS A 63 -7.07 -6.45 -0.12
C CYS A 63 -6.89 -6.66 1.39
N ASP A 64 -5.92 -7.48 1.79
CA ASP A 64 -5.67 -7.83 3.20
C ASP A 64 -5.56 -6.63 4.14
N LEU A 65 -4.93 -5.54 3.68
CA LEU A 65 -4.75 -4.33 4.48
C LEU A 65 -6.07 -3.60 4.75
N LEU A 66 -6.96 -3.55 3.76
CA LEU A 66 -8.26 -2.91 3.89
C LEU A 66 -9.32 -3.86 4.48
N GLY A 67 -9.15 -5.17 4.29
CA GLY A 67 -10.21 -6.15 4.46
C GLY A 67 -11.43 -5.76 3.63
N ASP A 68 -12.58 -5.66 4.29
CA ASP A 68 -13.85 -5.21 3.66
C ASP A 68 -14.06 -3.68 3.68
N LYS A 69 -13.12 -2.92 4.25
CA LYS A 69 -13.24 -1.45 4.37
C LYS A 69 -12.99 -0.76 3.03
N PRO A 70 -13.67 0.36 2.75
CA PRO A 70 -13.41 1.14 1.55
C PRO A 70 -12.11 1.95 1.67
N LEU A 71 -11.47 2.16 0.52
CA LEU A 71 -10.52 3.23 0.27
C LEU A 71 -11.31 4.51 -0.03
N MET A 72 -11.14 5.53 0.81
CA MET A 72 -11.84 6.80 0.69
C MET A 72 -11.15 7.72 -0.32
N LEU A 73 -11.90 8.30 -1.24
CA LEU A 73 -11.46 9.36 -2.13
C LEU A 73 -11.69 10.73 -1.48
N SER A 74 -10.87 11.70 -1.86
CA SER A 74 -11.08 13.12 -1.55
C SER A 74 -10.90 13.97 -2.80
N LYS A 75 -11.21 15.26 -2.69
CA LYS A 75 -10.93 16.24 -3.76
C LYS A 75 -9.43 16.37 -4.06
N ASP A 76 -8.59 16.03 -3.09
CA ASP A 76 -7.13 16.09 -3.20
C ASP A 76 -6.54 14.79 -3.75
N THR A 77 -7.35 13.72 -3.91
CA THR A 77 -6.87 12.48 -4.51
C THR A 77 -6.58 12.71 -5.99
N VAL A 78 -5.35 12.42 -6.40
CA VAL A 78 -4.93 12.55 -7.80
C VAL A 78 -4.91 11.19 -8.47
N CYS A 79 -5.44 11.08 -9.68
CA CYS A 79 -5.44 9.84 -10.44
C CYS A 79 -4.62 9.97 -11.72
N TYR A 80 -3.87 8.91 -12.03
CA TYR A 80 -3.07 8.80 -13.23
C TYR A 80 -3.35 7.50 -13.96
N LEU A 81 -3.04 7.54 -15.25
CA LEU A 81 -2.85 6.39 -16.09
C LEU A 81 -1.40 5.89 -15.92
N GLY A 82 -1.20 4.59 -15.82
CA GLY A 82 0.13 4.03 -15.71
C GLY A 82 0.23 2.58 -16.18
N ALA A 83 1.46 2.11 -16.30
CA ALA A 83 1.80 0.72 -16.57
C ALA A 83 1.86 -0.10 -15.27
N GLU A 84 1.81 -1.42 -15.40
CA GLU A 84 1.99 -2.34 -14.28
C GLU A 84 3.40 -2.26 -13.68
N GLU A 85 4.43 -1.95 -14.47
CA GLU A 85 5.79 -1.73 -13.92
C GLU A 85 5.96 -0.41 -13.17
N ASP A 86 4.99 0.52 -13.25
CA ASP A 86 5.13 1.82 -12.61
C ASP A 86 5.23 1.68 -11.10
N ASN A 87 6.20 2.39 -10.57
CA ASN A 87 6.67 2.22 -9.22
C ASN A 87 6.26 3.42 -8.38
N ILE A 88 5.34 3.25 -7.43
CA ILE A 88 4.84 4.37 -6.62
C ILE A 88 5.24 4.29 -5.14
N ARG A 89 6.46 3.84 -4.83
CA ARG A 89 6.93 3.49 -3.46
C ARG A 89 6.66 4.55 -2.39
N SER A 90 6.52 5.82 -2.76
CA SER A 90 6.06 6.88 -1.87
C SER A 90 5.35 7.98 -2.67
N ILE A 91 4.68 8.93 -2.01
CA ILE A 91 4.05 10.06 -2.72
C ILE A 91 5.09 10.88 -3.52
N ARG A 92 6.28 11.10 -2.94
CA ARG A 92 7.33 11.96 -3.49
C ARG A 92 8.38 11.21 -4.32
N GLY A 93 8.27 9.87 -4.38
CA GLY A 93 9.25 9.01 -5.03
C GLY A 93 8.60 8.00 -5.96
N GLY A 94 9.42 7.43 -6.85
CA GLY A 94 8.95 6.50 -7.87
C GLY A 94 8.69 7.18 -9.22
N THR A 95 7.84 6.56 -10.04
CA THR A 95 7.44 7.06 -11.36
C THR A 95 6.84 8.46 -11.22
N LEU A 96 7.36 9.37 -12.04
CA LEU A 96 6.79 10.70 -12.23
C LEU A 96 5.74 10.60 -13.32
N PHE A 97 4.54 11.09 -13.01
CA PHE A 97 3.45 11.20 -13.97
C PHE A 97 3.31 12.66 -14.41
N THR A 98 3.06 12.84 -15.68
CA THR A 98 2.78 14.12 -16.33
C THR A 98 1.30 14.46 -16.23
N ASP A 99 0.95 15.72 -16.53
CA ASP A 99 -0.45 16.15 -16.55
C ASP A 99 -1.26 15.47 -17.67
N GLU A 100 -0.62 15.02 -18.75
CA GLU A 100 -1.26 14.28 -19.85
C GLU A 100 -1.72 12.89 -19.42
N GLU A 101 -1.02 12.29 -18.45
CA GLU A 101 -1.37 10.99 -17.88
C GLU A 101 -2.46 11.11 -16.80
N LYS A 102 -2.87 12.32 -16.42
CA LYS A 102 -3.85 12.56 -15.37
C LYS A 102 -5.25 12.17 -15.83
N ILE A 103 -5.94 11.38 -15.02
CA ILE A 103 -7.31 10.95 -15.28
C ILE A 103 -8.27 11.42 -14.19
N SER A 104 -9.56 11.46 -14.52
CA SER A 104 -10.63 11.73 -13.56
C SER A 104 -11.16 10.44 -12.91
N PHE A 105 -11.79 10.55 -11.74
CA PHE A 105 -12.38 9.38 -11.05
C PHE A 105 -13.39 8.62 -11.92
N ASN A 106 -14.11 9.32 -12.80
CA ASN A 106 -15.09 8.72 -13.71
C ASN A 106 -14.49 7.73 -14.72
N GLN A 107 -13.16 7.74 -14.87
CA GLN A 107 -12.42 6.81 -15.72
C GLN A 107 -11.98 5.54 -14.96
N LEU A 108 -12.17 5.51 -13.64
CA LEU A 108 -12.01 4.30 -12.83
C LEU A 108 -13.29 3.47 -12.90
N LYS A 109 -13.14 2.16 -13.11
CA LYS A 109 -14.25 1.22 -13.26
C LYS A 109 -13.95 -0.06 -12.51
N VAL A 110 -15.02 -0.79 -12.19
CA VAL A 110 -14.93 -2.15 -11.67
C VAL A 110 -14.08 -3.01 -12.60
N GLY A 111 -13.19 -3.78 -12.01
CA GLY A 111 -12.25 -4.65 -12.73
C GLY A 111 -10.92 -4.01 -13.09
N HIS A 112 -10.75 -2.68 -12.96
CA HIS A 112 -9.42 -2.07 -13.13
C HIS A 112 -8.49 -2.43 -11.97
N THR A 113 -7.24 -2.74 -12.30
CA THR A 113 -6.16 -2.83 -11.31
C THR A 113 -5.64 -1.44 -10.99
N ILE A 114 -5.47 -1.14 -9.72
CA ILE A 114 -4.88 0.13 -9.27
C ILE A 114 -3.74 -0.10 -8.29
N LYS A 115 -2.79 0.85 -8.31
CA LYS A 115 -1.84 1.07 -7.22
C LYS A 115 -2.17 2.40 -6.56
N CYS A 116 -2.14 2.45 -5.23
CA CYS A 116 -2.57 3.61 -4.47
C CYS A 116 -1.59 3.93 -3.34
N ASN A 117 -1.07 5.16 -3.29
CA ASN A 117 -0.53 5.73 -2.06
C ASN A 117 -1.69 6.20 -1.19
N TYR A 118 -1.68 5.82 0.08
CA TYR A 118 -2.77 6.14 1.01
C TYR A 118 -2.24 6.77 2.29
N SER A 119 -3.04 7.60 2.92
CA SER A 119 -2.84 8.08 4.28
C SER A 119 -3.90 7.49 5.21
N ILE A 120 -3.60 7.40 6.51
CA ILE A 120 -4.58 7.02 7.52
C ILE A 120 -4.94 8.27 8.30
N LYS A 121 -6.21 8.65 8.29
CA LYS A 121 -6.74 9.77 9.07
C LYS A 121 -8.09 9.37 9.66
N ASP A 122 -8.26 9.59 10.96
CA ASP A 122 -9.48 9.22 11.70
C ASP A 122 -9.83 7.72 11.56
N GLY A 123 -8.81 6.86 11.51
CA GLY A 123 -8.98 5.41 11.32
C GLY A 123 -9.44 4.98 9.91
N LYS A 124 -9.51 5.92 8.95
CA LYS A 124 -9.92 5.67 7.57
C LYS A 124 -8.72 5.75 6.62
N PHE A 125 -8.68 4.84 5.65
CA PHE A 125 -7.71 4.84 4.57
C PHE A 125 -8.16 5.84 3.50
N ARG A 126 -7.39 6.91 3.31
CA ARG A 126 -7.66 7.95 2.32
C ARG A 126 -6.65 7.87 1.19
N ALA A 127 -7.14 7.73 -0.03
CA ALA A 127 -6.32 7.74 -1.23
C ALA A 127 -5.68 9.13 -1.42
N VAL A 128 -4.38 9.15 -1.69
CA VAL A 128 -3.64 10.37 -2.03
C VAL A 128 -3.33 10.39 -3.52
N ARG A 129 -2.76 9.29 -4.02
CA ARG A 129 -2.46 9.09 -5.44
C ARG A 129 -2.92 7.72 -5.86
N ILE A 130 -3.70 7.64 -6.94
CA ILE A 130 -4.13 6.39 -7.56
C ILE A 130 -3.51 6.33 -8.96
N VAL A 131 -2.95 5.18 -9.30
CA VAL A 131 -2.50 4.85 -10.65
C VAL A 131 -3.36 3.70 -11.14
N ARG A 132 -4.12 3.93 -12.22
CA ARG A 132 -4.80 2.87 -12.95
C ARG A 132 -3.78 2.16 -13.81
N CYS A 133 -3.47 0.93 -13.44
CA CYS A 133 -2.47 0.12 -14.14
C CYS A 133 -3.11 -0.62 -15.31
N PHE A 134 -2.47 -0.56 -16.47
CA PHE A 134 -2.77 -1.43 -17.59
C PHE A 134 -1.73 -2.54 -17.72
N PRO A 135 -2.15 -3.70 -18.25
CA PRO A 135 -1.20 -4.70 -18.71
C PRO A 135 -0.31 -4.08 -19.79
N HIS A 136 0.99 -4.40 -19.75
CA HIS A 136 2.03 -3.85 -20.63
C HIS A 136 1.66 -3.93 -22.14
N VAL A 137 0.89 -4.95 -22.53
CA VAL A 137 0.39 -5.17 -23.90
C VAL A 137 -0.48 -4.00 -24.41
N TYR A 138 -1.20 -3.30 -23.53
CA TYR A 138 -2.11 -2.21 -23.93
C TYR A 138 -1.40 -0.88 -24.20
N ARG A 139 -0.17 -0.66 -23.69
CA ARG A 139 0.57 0.59 -23.92
C ARG A 139 0.93 0.77 -25.40
N ILE A 140 1.19 -0.34 -26.10
CA ILE A 140 1.55 -0.37 -27.53
C ILE A 140 0.39 0.07 -28.45
N PHE A 141 -0.86 0.01 -27.97
CA PHE A 141 -2.05 0.35 -28.77
C PHE A 141 -2.58 1.77 -28.52
N ILE A 142 -1.98 2.53 -27.61
CA ILE A 142 -2.39 3.90 -27.25
C ILE A 142 -1.40 4.96 -27.77
N GLU A 143 -0.19 4.55 -28.19
CA GLU A 143 0.74 5.36 -28.99
C GLU A 143 0.40 5.31 -30.49
#